data_AF-A0A381WHI5-F1
#
_entry.id   AF-A0A381WHI5-F1
#
_cell.length_a   1.000
_cell.length_b   1.000
_cell.length_c   1.000
_cell.angle_alpha   90.00
_cell.angle_beta   90.00
_cell.angle_gamma   90.00
#
_symmetry.space_group_name_H-M   'P 1'
#
loop_
_entity.id
_entity.type
_entity.pdbx_description
1 polymer ?
#
loop_
_entity_poly.entity_id
_entity_poly.type
_entity_poly.pdbx_seq_one_letter_code
_entity_poly.pdbx_strand_id
1 'polypeptide(L)'
;MSEVSEVEKLLIKKEREIADGYFFNDTWIYVVWGIGNFLIWLSLWPIAIMNVLPLWVVLIIACINACLAYLPSHEAQHGNIIKRSSSHFWINELVGYVSVIPLLTGYKLLRETHLLHHKYTNHPEKDPDFGVKSKSFLHALWVCGVLQRQPKSSYGLQADFYEKNINKSTINEHLYLYWFHWVIMITLAWTGYGLVALCVWWIPRMV
;
A
#
# COMPACT_ATOMS: atom_id res chain seq x y z
N MET A 1 18.09 4.81 -33.53
CA MET A 1 16.84 4.03 -33.35
C MET A 1 16.75 3.08 -34.52
N SER A 2 16.99 1.79 -34.32
CA SER A 2 16.84 0.78 -35.38
C SER A 2 15.36 0.67 -35.76
N GLU A 3 15.05 0.70 -37.06
CA GLU A 3 13.71 0.40 -37.55
C GLU A 3 13.33 -1.03 -37.14
N VAL A 4 12.32 -1.15 -36.28
CA VAL A 4 11.68 -2.41 -35.88
C VAL A 4 11.12 -3.08 -37.14
N SER A 5 11.53 -4.32 -37.42
CA SER A 5 11.14 -5.00 -38.67
C SER A 5 9.63 -5.24 -38.75
N GLU A 6 9.07 -5.30 -39.96
CA GLU A 6 7.64 -5.62 -40.17
C GLU A 6 7.22 -6.96 -39.54
N VAL A 7 8.15 -7.92 -39.46
CA VAL A 7 7.93 -9.21 -38.78
C VAL A 7 7.77 -9.00 -37.28
N GLU A 8 8.58 -8.13 -36.67
CA GLU A 8 8.53 -7.82 -35.25
C GLU A 8 7.22 -7.10 -34.88
N LYS A 9 6.73 -6.19 -35.73
CA LYS A 9 5.41 -5.55 -35.57
C LYS A 9 4.27 -6.58 -35.62
N LEU A 10 4.33 -7.54 -36.55
CA LEU A 10 3.34 -8.62 -36.67
C LEU A 10 3.33 -9.52 -35.42
N LEU A 11 4.52 -9.86 -34.90
CA LEU A 11 4.66 -10.67 -33.70
C LEU A 11 4.09 -9.96 -32.47
N ILE A 12 4.39 -8.66 -32.27
CA ILE A 12 3.81 -7.85 -31.19
C ILE A 12 2.28 -7.80 -31.28
N LYS A 13 1.73 -7.70 -32.51
CA LYS A 13 0.28 -7.71 -32.70
C LYS A 13 -0.34 -9.06 -32.31
N LYS A 14 0.26 -10.18 -32.74
CA LYS A 14 -0.20 -11.53 -32.37
C LYS A 14 -0.10 -11.79 -30.87
N GLU A 15 1.00 -11.34 -30.25
CA GLU A 15 1.19 -11.42 -28.80
C GLU A 15 0.06 -10.68 -28.06
N ARG A 16 -0.29 -9.46 -28.50
CA ARG A 16 -1.42 -8.71 -27.95
C ARG A 16 -2.75 -9.43 -28.14
N GLU A 17 -3.04 -9.96 -29.33
CA GLU A 17 -4.28 -10.70 -29.60
C GLU A 17 -4.43 -11.93 -28.70
N ILE A 18 -3.33 -12.65 -28.45
CA ILE A 18 -3.31 -13.77 -27.50
C ILE A 18 -3.52 -13.26 -26.08
N ALA A 19 -2.77 -12.23 -25.67
CA ALA A 19 -2.84 -11.66 -24.33
C ALA A 19 -4.25 -11.13 -24.01
N ASP A 20 -4.91 -10.47 -24.97
CA ASP A 20 -6.28 -9.94 -24.85
C ASP A 20 -7.30 -11.04 -24.51
N GLY A 21 -7.06 -12.29 -24.94
CA GLY A 21 -7.89 -13.44 -24.59
C GLY A 21 -7.74 -13.92 -23.13
N TYR A 22 -6.65 -13.55 -22.46
CA TYR A 22 -6.37 -13.89 -21.06
C TYR A 22 -6.40 -12.68 -20.13
N PHE A 23 -6.60 -11.47 -20.66
CA PHE A 23 -6.76 -10.28 -19.86
C PHE A 23 -8.07 -10.37 -19.06
N PHE A 24 -7.94 -10.56 -17.76
CA PHE A 24 -9.03 -10.38 -16.81
C PHE A 24 -9.36 -8.88 -16.79
N ASN A 25 -10.30 -8.48 -17.64
CA ASN A 25 -10.54 -7.07 -17.96
C ASN A 25 -11.42 -6.34 -16.93
N ASP A 26 -11.86 -7.05 -15.87
CA ASP A 26 -12.72 -6.48 -14.83
C ASP A 26 -11.91 -5.89 -13.68
N THR A 27 -11.19 -4.82 -13.98
CA THR A 27 -10.37 -4.09 -13.00
C THR A 27 -11.22 -3.33 -11.96
N TRP A 28 -12.54 -3.26 -12.14
CA TRP A 28 -13.46 -2.66 -11.17
C TRP A 28 -13.51 -3.40 -9.84
N ILE A 29 -13.13 -4.68 -9.83
CA ILE A 29 -12.97 -5.45 -8.60
C ILE A 29 -12.04 -4.73 -7.60
N TYR A 30 -10.97 -4.09 -8.07
CA TYR A 30 -10.03 -3.37 -7.22
C TYR A 30 -10.61 -2.05 -6.68
N VAL A 31 -11.53 -1.43 -7.41
CA VAL A 31 -12.27 -0.25 -6.92
C VAL A 31 -13.21 -0.67 -5.80
N VAL A 32 -14.03 -1.70 -6.02
CA VAL A 32 -14.98 -2.20 -5.02
C VAL A 32 -14.24 -2.73 -3.80
N TRP A 33 -13.14 -3.46 -3.99
CA TRP A 33 -12.29 -3.93 -2.90
C TRP A 33 -11.67 -2.76 -2.15
N GLY A 34 -10.94 -1.86 -2.80
CA GLY A 34 -10.24 -0.77 -2.12
C GLY A 34 -11.18 0.14 -1.32
N ILE A 35 -12.27 0.57 -1.95
CA ILE A 35 -13.27 1.43 -1.29
C ILE A 35 -14.04 0.66 -0.22
N GLY A 36 -14.48 -0.57 -0.51
CA GLY A 36 -15.22 -1.40 0.45
C GLY A 36 -14.40 -1.74 1.69
N ASN A 37 -13.13 -2.13 1.50
CA ASN A 37 -12.21 -2.42 2.60
C ASN A 37 -11.98 -1.16 3.46
N PHE A 38 -11.78 0.00 2.85
CA PHE A 38 -11.67 1.24 3.62
C PHE A 38 -12.95 1.59 4.39
N LEU A 39 -14.13 1.45 3.79
CA LEU A 39 -15.40 1.73 4.48
C LEU A 39 -15.63 0.77 5.64
N ILE A 40 -15.25 -0.51 5.49
CA ILE A 40 -15.25 -1.47 6.60
C ILE A 40 -14.35 -0.97 7.72
N TRP A 41 -13.10 -0.60 7.43
CA TRP A 41 -12.17 -0.06 8.43
C TRP A 41 -12.72 1.20 9.11
N LEU A 42 -13.28 2.12 8.33
CA LEU A 42 -13.87 3.35 8.85
C LEU A 42 -15.04 3.06 9.80
N SER A 43 -15.86 2.05 9.48
CA SER A 43 -16.98 1.64 10.33
C SER A 43 -16.55 1.00 11.65
N LEU A 44 -15.33 0.44 11.75
CA LEU A 44 -14.82 -0.14 13.00
C LEU A 44 -14.68 0.90 14.11
N TRP A 45 -14.43 2.16 13.77
CA TRP A 45 -14.31 3.25 14.74
C TRP A 45 -15.60 3.46 15.55
N PRO A 46 -16.76 3.81 14.96
CA PRO A 46 -17.99 3.96 15.71
C PRO A 46 -18.44 2.64 16.36
N ILE A 47 -18.24 1.49 15.70
CA ILE A 47 -18.56 0.17 16.28
C ILE A 47 -17.81 -0.06 17.60
N ALA A 48 -16.52 0.26 17.64
CA ALA A 48 -15.69 0.11 18.83
C ALA A 48 -16.03 1.15 19.90
N ILE A 49 -16.20 2.42 19.51
CA ILE A 49 -16.51 3.54 20.43
C ILE A 49 -17.86 3.30 21.13
N MET A 50 -18.87 2.84 20.39
CA MET A 50 -20.20 2.58 20.93
C MET A 50 -20.32 1.20 21.60
N ASN A 51 -19.23 0.43 21.68
CA ASN A 51 -19.21 -0.92 22.24
C ASN A 51 -20.23 -1.88 21.58
N VAL A 52 -20.49 -1.72 20.27
CA VAL A 52 -21.39 -2.60 19.51
C VAL A 52 -20.79 -4.00 19.38
N LEU A 53 -19.46 -4.07 19.21
CA LEU A 53 -18.71 -5.33 19.22
C LEU A 53 -17.61 -5.29 20.31
N PRO A 54 -17.27 -6.44 20.91
CA PRO A 54 -16.11 -6.55 21.78
C PRO A 54 -14.82 -6.12 21.04
N LEU A 55 -13.93 -5.39 21.72
CA LEU A 55 -12.71 -4.85 21.12
C LEU A 55 -11.79 -5.91 20.49
N TRP A 56 -11.75 -7.12 21.04
CA TRP A 56 -10.93 -8.20 20.48
C TRP A 56 -11.45 -8.67 19.10
N VAL A 57 -12.77 -8.63 18.88
CA VAL A 57 -13.38 -8.91 17.57
C VAL A 57 -13.01 -7.81 16.59
N VAL A 58 -13.14 -6.55 17.02
CA VAL A 58 -12.75 -5.38 16.21
C VAL A 58 -11.29 -5.48 15.79
N LEU A 59 -10.39 -5.83 16.71
CA LEU A 59 -8.96 -6.02 16.44
C LEU A 59 -8.73 -7.06 15.33
N ILE A 60 -9.38 -8.23 15.41
CA ILE A 60 -9.22 -9.29 14.39
C ILE A 60 -9.68 -8.78 13.02
N ILE A 61 -10.84 -8.13 12.95
CA ILE A 61 -11.37 -7.59 11.70
C ILE A 61 -10.43 -6.52 11.15
N ALA A 62 -9.90 -5.64 12.00
CA ALA A 62 -8.97 -4.59 11.60
C ALA A 62 -7.65 -5.17 11.07
N CYS A 63 -7.11 -6.22 11.68
CA CYS A 63 -5.92 -6.91 11.18
C CYS A 63 -6.15 -7.53 9.79
N ILE A 64 -7.29 -8.21 9.59
CA ILE A 64 -7.65 -8.76 8.28
C ILE A 64 -7.78 -7.63 7.25
N ASN A 65 -8.42 -6.53 7.64
CA ASN A 65 -8.58 -5.35 6.80
C ASN A 65 -7.22 -4.78 6.36
N ALA A 66 -6.26 -4.68 7.28
CA ALA A 66 -4.90 -4.24 6.99
C ALA A 66 -4.19 -5.21 6.01
N CYS A 67 -4.31 -6.52 6.18
CA CYS A 67 -3.75 -7.49 5.21
C CYS A 67 -4.36 -7.32 3.81
N LEU A 68 -5.64 -6.96 3.71
CA LEU A 68 -6.35 -6.76 2.45
C LEU A 68 -6.17 -5.36 1.86
N ALA A 69 -5.53 -4.43 2.58
CA ALA A 69 -5.43 -3.03 2.21
C ALA A 69 -4.43 -2.76 1.08
N TYR A 70 -3.34 -3.54 1.00
CA TYR A 70 -2.25 -3.22 0.08
C TYR A 70 -2.58 -3.54 -1.38
N LEU A 71 -3.27 -4.65 -1.67
CA LEU A 71 -3.41 -5.14 -3.05
C LEU A 71 -4.17 -4.16 -3.98
N PRO A 72 -5.30 -3.53 -3.58
CA PRO A 72 -5.93 -2.51 -4.40
C PRO A 72 -5.02 -1.30 -4.64
N SER A 73 -4.21 -0.93 -3.65
CA SER A 73 -3.23 0.15 -3.81
C SER A 73 -2.10 -0.24 -4.75
N HIS A 74 -1.60 -1.47 -4.66
CA HIS A 74 -0.57 -2.00 -5.55
C HIS A 74 -0.99 -1.89 -7.03
N GLU A 75 -2.21 -2.32 -7.37
CA GLU A 75 -2.72 -2.17 -8.74
C GLU A 75 -2.87 -0.71 -9.16
N ALA A 76 -3.27 0.16 -8.23
CA ALA A 76 -3.36 1.59 -8.47
C ALA A 76 -1.98 2.23 -8.72
N GLN A 77 -0.94 1.80 -8.01
CA GLN A 77 0.45 2.30 -8.16
C GLN A 77 0.97 2.05 -9.58
N HIS A 78 0.62 0.90 -10.16
CA HIS A 78 0.88 0.56 -11.56
C HIS A 78 0.01 1.34 -12.55
N GLY A 79 -1.11 1.90 -12.10
CA GLY A 79 -2.10 2.53 -12.98
C GLY A 79 -2.91 1.51 -13.77
N ASN A 80 -3.05 0.29 -13.24
CA ASN A 80 -3.72 -0.83 -13.92
C ASN A 80 -5.25 -0.75 -13.81
N ILE A 81 -5.80 -0.02 -12.84
CA ILE A 81 -7.25 0.02 -12.60
C ILE A 81 -7.95 0.74 -13.74
N ILE A 82 -7.53 1.96 -14.04
CA ILE A 82 -8.02 2.75 -15.17
C ILE A 82 -6.85 3.16 -16.06
N LYS A 83 -7.00 2.97 -17.37
CA LYS A 83 -5.99 3.33 -18.38
C LYS A 83 -5.62 4.80 -18.32
N ARG A 84 -4.33 5.11 -18.51
CA ARG A 84 -3.76 6.47 -18.43
C ARG A 84 -4.36 7.49 -19.40
N SER A 85 -4.90 7.05 -20.52
CA SER A 85 -5.57 7.92 -21.50
C SER A 85 -7.01 8.29 -21.15
N SER A 86 -7.60 7.66 -20.13
CA SER A 86 -8.98 7.94 -19.70
C SER A 86 -9.04 9.20 -18.84
N SER A 87 -10.11 9.98 -18.98
CA SER A 87 -10.43 11.09 -18.07
C SER A 87 -10.66 10.65 -16.62
N HIS A 88 -10.95 9.36 -16.40
CA HIS A 88 -11.18 8.78 -15.08
C HIS A 88 -9.91 8.21 -14.42
N PHE A 89 -8.72 8.53 -14.95
CA PHE A 89 -7.45 8.01 -14.41
C PHE A 89 -7.26 8.32 -12.92
N TRP A 90 -7.85 9.42 -12.44
CA TRP A 90 -7.86 9.83 -11.03
C TRP A 90 -8.42 8.76 -10.08
N ILE A 91 -9.24 7.81 -10.57
CA ILE A 91 -9.75 6.69 -9.77
C ILE A 91 -8.60 5.82 -9.24
N ASN A 92 -7.51 5.65 -10.01
CA ASN A 92 -6.33 4.96 -9.51
C ASN A 92 -5.79 5.69 -8.27
N GLU A 93 -5.63 7.01 -8.34
CA GLU A 93 -5.15 7.79 -7.19
C GLU A 93 -6.08 7.66 -6.00
N LEU A 94 -7.40 7.82 -6.20
CA LEU A 94 -8.38 7.65 -5.11
C LEU A 94 -8.25 6.29 -4.42
N VAL A 95 -8.32 5.20 -5.20
CA VAL A 95 -8.20 3.83 -4.67
C VAL A 95 -6.85 3.63 -4.00
N GLY A 96 -5.78 4.11 -4.64
CA GLY A 96 -4.42 4.03 -4.15
C GLY A 96 -4.23 4.67 -2.78
N TYR A 97 -4.75 5.89 -2.61
CA TYR A 97 -4.71 6.65 -1.37
C TYR A 97 -5.57 6.02 -0.27
N VAL A 98 -6.84 5.76 -0.59
CA VAL A 98 -7.83 5.31 0.39
C VAL A 98 -7.45 3.93 0.95
N SER A 99 -6.94 3.05 0.08
CA SER A 99 -6.63 1.67 0.48
C SER A 99 -5.46 1.59 1.47
N VAL A 100 -4.51 2.53 1.47
CA VAL A 100 -3.31 2.47 2.36
C VAL A 100 -3.46 3.24 3.67
N ILE A 101 -4.59 3.91 3.91
CA ILE A 101 -4.87 4.59 5.18
C ILE A 101 -4.77 3.61 6.37
N PRO A 102 -5.35 2.39 6.34
CA PRO A 102 -5.20 1.42 7.43
C PRO A 102 -3.76 1.01 7.69
N LEU A 103 -2.88 1.02 6.67
CA LEU A 103 -1.47 0.67 6.77
C LEU A 103 -0.58 1.82 7.23
N LEU A 104 -1.10 3.05 7.22
CA LEU A 104 -0.36 4.28 7.55
C LEU A 104 0.92 4.47 6.70
N THR A 105 0.79 4.27 5.38
CA THR A 105 1.92 4.53 4.47
C THR A 105 1.45 5.43 3.34
N GLY A 106 2.26 6.40 2.94
CA GLY A 106 1.89 7.38 1.91
C GLY A 106 1.82 6.70 0.55
N TYR A 107 0.72 6.90 -0.19
CA TYR A 107 0.50 6.25 -1.49
C TYR A 107 1.60 6.57 -2.51
N LYS A 108 1.99 7.85 -2.65
CA LYS A 108 3.06 8.22 -3.57
C LYS A 108 4.39 7.58 -3.19
N LEU A 109 4.67 7.46 -1.89
CA LEU A 109 5.92 6.89 -1.41
C LEU A 109 5.98 5.42 -1.77
N LEU A 110 4.90 4.69 -1.47
CA LEU A 110 4.75 3.30 -1.90
C LEU A 110 4.89 3.17 -3.41
N ARG A 111 4.25 4.04 -4.19
CA ARG A 111 4.34 3.99 -5.65
C ARG A 111 5.79 4.14 -6.15
N GLU A 112 6.53 5.11 -5.64
CA GLU A 112 7.93 5.34 -6.05
C GLU A 112 8.85 4.20 -5.60
N THR A 113 8.74 3.75 -4.34
CA THR A 113 9.55 2.63 -3.84
C THR A 113 9.20 1.33 -4.56
N HIS A 114 7.94 1.10 -4.85
CA HIS A 114 7.47 -0.08 -5.57
C HIS A 114 7.98 -0.13 -7.03
N LEU A 115 7.99 1.00 -7.72
CA LEU A 115 8.60 1.08 -9.06
C LEU A 115 10.12 0.87 -9.02
N LEU A 116 10.79 1.31 -7.95
CA LEU A 116 12.21 1.01 -7.73
C LEU A 116 12.42 -0.49 -7.46
N HIS A 117 11.55 -1.12 -6.66
CA HIS A 117 11.56 -2.56 -6.43
C HIS A 117 11.46 -3.33 -7.76
N HIS A 118 10.50 -3.01 -8.62
CA HIS A 118 10.38 -3.66 -9.93
C HIS A 118 11.60 -3.42 -10.84
N LYS A 119 12.21 -2.24 -10.76
CA LYS A 119 13.38 -1.90 -11.58
C LYS A 119 14.66 -2.58 -11.11
N TYR A 120 14.81 -2.78 -9.79
CA TYR A 120 16.03 -3.28 -9.16
C TYR A 120 15.79 -4.54 -8.33
N THR A 121 14.80 -5.35 -8.67
CA THR A 121 14.33 -6.49 -7.86
C THR A 121 15.50 -7.37 -7.41
N ASN A 122 15.55 -7.68 -6.10
CA ASN A 122 16.61 -8.45 -5.44
C ASN A 122 18.01 -7.81 -5.45
N HIS A 123 18.17 -6.55 -5.85
CA HIS A 123 19.45 -5.85 -5.73
C HIS A 123 19.68 -5.42 -4.27
N PRO A 124 20.81 -5.82 -3.63
CA PRO A 124 21.00 -5.67 -2.20
C PRO A 124 20.96 -4.21 -1.69
N GLU A 125 21.34 -3.26 -2.54
CA GLU A 125 21.42 -1.83 -2.18
C GLU A 125 20.30 -0.95 -2.75
N LYS A 126 19.59 -1.41 -3.79
CA LYS A 126 18.69 -0.56 -4.60
C LYS A 126 17.23 -0.99 -4.54
N ASP A 127 16.99 -2.24 -4.13
CA ASP A 127 15.66 -2.76 -3.89
C ASP A 127 15.22 -2.37 -2.48
N PRO A 128 14.18 -1.52 -2.32
CA PRO A 128 13.68 -1.14 -1.01
C PRO A 128 13.12 -2.33 -0.20
N ASP A 129 12.73 -3.41 -0.88
CA ASP A 129 12.08 -4.57 -0.27
C ASP A 129 13.05 -5.75 -0.08
N PHE A 130 14.34 -5.58 -0.38
CA PHE A 130 15.34 -6.67 -0.36
C PHE A 130 15.32 -7.46 0.96
N GLY A 131 15.18 -6.76 2.09
CA GLY A 131 15.22 -7.35 3.42
C GLY A 131 13.85 -7.67 4.04
N VAL A 132 12.75 -7.47 3.31
CA VAL A 132 11.38 -7.79 3.76
C VAL A 132 11.06 -9.29 3.59
N LYS A 133 12.08 -10.11 3.30
CA LYS A 133 11.96 -11.55 3.12
C LYS A 133 11.64 -12.25 4.44
N SER A 134 10.60 -13.09 4.41
CA SER A 134 10.24 -13.93 5.54
C SER A 134 10.29 -15.42 5.19
N LYS A 135 10.52 -16.28 6.19
CA LYS A 135 10.58 -17.74 6.02
C LYS A 135 9.30 -18.44 6.49
N SER A 136 8.47 -17.73 7.25
CA SER A 136 7.23 -18.22 7.84
C SER A 136 6.37 -17.03 8.27
N PHE A 137 5.10 -17.29 8.56
CA PHE A 137 4.17 -16.27 9.04
C PHE A 137 4.66 -15.55 10.31
N LEU A 138 5.13 -16.29 11.32
CA LEU A 138 5.66 -15.67 12.55
C LEU A 138 6.91 -14.84 12.29
N HIS A 139 7.76 -15.27 11.35
CA HIS A 139 8.92 -14.48 10.96
C HIS A 139 8.50 -13.20 10.22
N ALA A 140 7.43 -13.24 9.40
CA ALA A 140 6.88 -12.05 8.77
C ALA A 140 6.39 -11.04 9.80
N LEU A 141 5.65 -11.50 10.82
CA LEU A 141 5.23 -10.65 11.94
C LEU A 141 6.41 -10.04 12.69
N TRP A 142 7.50 -10.79 12.88
CA TRP A 142 8.72 -10.25 13.49
C TRP A 142 9.41 -9.20 12.61
N VAL A 143 9.55 -9.48 11.31
CA VAL A 143 10.18 -8.58 10.34
C VAL A 143 9.39 -7.28 10.22
N CYS A 144 8.08 -7.36 9.94
CA CYS A 144 7.20 -6.20 9.78
C CYS A 144 6.93 -5.50 11.11
N GLY A 145 6.65 -6.27 12.16
CA GLY A 145 6.30 -5.80 13.50
C GLY A 145 7.43 -5.10 14.22
N VAL A 146 8.66 -5.63 14.12
CA VAL A 146 9.78 -5.21 14.96
C VAL A 146 10.95 -4.70 14.14
N LEU A 147 11.47 -5.51 13.19
CA LEU A 147 12.72 -5.17 12.50
C LEU A 147 12.56 -3.91 11.66
N GLN A 148 11.55 -3.84 10.80
CA GLN A 148 11.26 -2.67 9.93
C GLN A 148 10.88 -1.40 10.70
N ARG A 149 10.67 -1.49 12.02
CA ARG A 149 10.35 -0.36 12.88
C ARG A 149 11.54 0.15 13.69
N GLN A 150 12.69 -0.52 13.63
CA GLN A 150 13.90 -0.06 14.31
C GLN A 150 14.50 1.17 13.60
N PRO A 151 15.19 2.06 14.32
CA PRO A 151 16.00 3.11 13.70
C PRO A 151 16.96 2.50 12.66
N LYS A 152 17.04 3.10 11.46
CA LYS A 152 17.87 2.65 10.32
C LYS A 152 17.44 1.33 9.65
N SER A 153 16.32 0.72 10.07
CA SER A 153 15.82 -0.52 9.45
C SER A 153 15.17 -0.35 8.08
N SER A 154 14.78 0.87 7.70
CA SER A 154 14.20 1.18 6.39
C SER A 154 15.22 1.15 5.24
N TYR A 155 16.21 0.25 5.32
CA TYR A 155 17.26 0.01 4.33
C TYR A 155 17.86 1.28 3.74
N GLY A 156 17.99 2.31 4.57
CA GLY A 156 18.54 3.59 4.20
C GLY A 156 17.76 4.31 3.10
N LEU A 157 16.47 4.67 3.30
CA LEU A 157 15.88 5.81 2.56
C LEU A 157 16.73 7.10 2.65
N GLN A 158 17.69 7.13 3.59
CA GLN A 158 18.73 8.15 3.79
C GLN A 158 19.99 7.91 2.94
N ALA A 159 20.10 6.80 2.21
CA ALA A 159 21.20 6.56 1.28
C ALA A 159 21.03 7.47 0.07
N ASP A 160 22.16 7.97 -0.46
CA ASP A 160 22.22 8.86 -1.62
C ASP A 160 21.38 8.39 -2.80
N PHE A 161 21.22 7.08 -2.96
CA PHE A 161 20.40 6.50 -4.01
C PHE A 161 18.93 6.93 -3.87
N TYR A 162 18.32 6.76 -2.70
CA TYR A 162 16.91 7.08 -2.51
C TYR A 162 16.65 8.59 -2.46
N GLU A 163 17.56 9.39 -1.91
CA GLU A 163 17.44 10.86 -1.97
C GLU A 163 17.40 11.39 -3.41
N LYS A 164 18.11 10.72 -4.33
CA LYS A 164 18.14 11.08 -5.75
C LYS A 164 16.97 10.51 -6.55
N ASN A 165 16.38 9.40 -6.12
CA ASN A 165 15.36 8.67 -6.88
C ASN A 165 13.93 8.80 -6.32
N ILE A 166 13.76 9.30 -5.10
CA ILE A 166 12.47 9.54 -4.46
C ILE A 166 12.23 11.04 -4.35
N ASN A 167 11.04 11.48 -4.70
CA ASN A 167 10.66 12.88 -4.66
C ASN A 167 10.47 13.35 -3.21
N LYS A 168 11.05 14.50 -2.86
CA LYS A 168 10.89 15.11 -1.52
C LYS A 168 9.42 15.39 -1.18
N SER A 169 8.60 15.76 -2.15
CA SER A 169 7.16 15.98 -1.93
C SER A 169 6.43 14.72 -1.49
N THR A 170 6.84 13.57 -2.02
CA THR A 170 6.33 12.25 -1.67
C THR A 170 6.70 11.87 -0.23
N ILE A 171 7.94 12.18 0.19
CA ILE A 171 8.37 12.02 1.58
C ILE A 171 7.55 12.91 2.51
N ASN A 172 7.36 14.18 2.16
CA ASN A 172 6.58 15.12 2.96
C ASN A 172 5.12 14.65 3.13
N GLU A 173 4.50 14.15 2.07
CA GLU A 173 3.15 13.59 2.12
C GLU A 173 3.06 12.42 3.11
N HIS A 174 4.02 11.49 3.08
CA HIS A 174 4.09 10.41 4.05
C HIS A 174 4.26 10.93 5.49
N LEU A 175 5.13 11.93 5.70
CA LEU A 175 5.33 12.54 7.01
C LEU A 175 4.07 13.23 7.52
N TYR A 176 3.33 13.95 6.66
CA TYR A 176 2.05 14.56 7.05
C TYR A 176 1.02 13.52 7.48
N LEU A 177 0.89 12.41 6.73
CA LEU A 177 0.02 11.30 7.12
C LEU A 177 0.45 10.69 8.47
N TYR A 178 1.75 10.52 8.67
CA TYR A 178 2.31 9.98 9.91
C TYR A 178 2.05 10.89 11.12
N TRP A 179 2.26 12.20 10.97
CA TRP A 179 1.94 13.19 12.00
C TRP A 179 0.44 13.24 12.30
N PHE A 180 -0.40 13.26 11.27
CA PHE A 180 -1.86 13.21 11.41
C PHE A 180 -2.31 12.01 12.23
N HIS A 181 -1.76 10.83 11.95
CA HIS A 181 -2.03 9.64 12.73
C HIS A 181 -1.65 9.80 14.19
N TRP A 182 -0.44 10.28 14.49
CA TRP A 182 -0.03 10.45 15.89
C TRP A 182 -0.88 11.46 16.64
N VAL A 183 -1.30 12.55 16.00
CA VAL A 183 -2.26 13.50 16.58
C VAL A 183 -3.55 12.78 16.95
N ILE A 184 -4.14 12.01 16.02
CA ILE A 184 -5.37 11.23 16.31
C ILE A 184 -5.15 10.23 17.43
N MET A 185 -4.07 9.45 17.39
CA MET A 185 -3.76 8.43 18.39
C MET A 185 -3.62 9.05 19.79
N ILE A 186 -2.93 10.18 19.91
CA ILE A 186 -2.75 10.90 21.17
C ILE A 186 -4.08 11.47 21.66
N THR A 187 -4.86 12.10 20.78
CA THR A 187 -6.18 12.65 21.14
C THR A 187 -7.13 11.56 21.63
N LEU A 188 -7.18 10.42 20.96
CA LEU A 188 -8.01 9.29 21.37
C LEU A 188 -7.54 8.68 22.69
N ALA A 189 -6.23 8.53 22.89
CA ALA A 189 -5.68 8.08 24.17
C ALA A 189 -6.05 9.05 25.31
N TRP A 190 -5.90 10.36 25.07
CA TRP A 190 -6.20 11.42 26.04
C TRP A 190 -7.69 11.47 26.41
N THR A 191 -8.58 11.17 25.46
CA THR A 191 -10.04 11.20 25.65
C THR A 191 -10.63 9.88 26.15
N GLY A 192 -9.78 8.89 26.50
CA GLY A 192 -10.22 7.60 27.05
C GLY A 192 -10.47 6.48 26.03
N TYR A 193 -10.27 6.75 24.74
CA TYR A 193 -10.42 5.80 23.63
C TYR A 193 -9.08 5.17 23.19
N GLY A 194 -8.07 5.17 24.05
CA GLY A 194 -6.74 4.63 23.73
C GLY A 194 -6.76 3.18 23.27
N LEU A 195 -7.54 2.32 23.94
CA LEU A 195 -7.68 0.92 23.53
C LEU A 195 -8.36 0.76 22.18
N VAL A 196 -9.35 1.60 21.86
CA VAL A 196 -9.99 1.63 20.53
C VAL A 196 -8.96 1.98 19.47
N ALA A 197 -8.18 3.05 19.70
CA ALA A 197 -7.14 3.49 18.78
C ALA A 197 -6.08 2.41 18.55
N LEU A 198 -5.68 1.70 19.62
CA LEU A 198 -4.77 0.57 19.54
C LEU A 198 -5.34 -0.58 18.69
N CYS A 199 -6.58 -0.97 18.95
CA CYS A 199 -7.22 -2.11 18.29
C CYS A 199 -7.62 -1.85 16.84
N VAL A 200 -8.04 -0.63 16.50
CA VAL A 200 -8.54 -0.30 15.14
C VAL A 200 -7.42 0.10 14.18
N TRP A 201 -6.35 0.74 14.67
CA TRP A 201 -5.34 1.31 13.77
C TRP A 201 -3.89 0.98 14.12
N TRP A 202 -3.48 1.10 15.40
CA TRP A 202 -2.06 0.98 15.73
C TRP A 202 -1.51 -0.44 15.67
N ILE A 203 -2.22 -1.44 16.20
CA ILE A 203 -1.81 -2.85 16.06
C ILE A 203 -2.04 -3.34 14.62
N PRO A 204 -3.20 -3.11 13.99
CA PRO A 204 -3.45 -3.58 12.62
C PRO A 204 -2.47 -3.07 11.56
N ARG A 205 -1.93 -1.86 11.69
CA ARG A 205 -0.90 -1.38 10.74
C ARG A 205 0.44 -2.13 10.84
N MET A 206 0.57 -3.05 11.81
CA MET A 206 1.80 -3.82 12.05
C MET A 206 1.82 -5.20 11.44
N VAL A 207 0.65 -5.69 11.02
CA VAL A 207 0.47 -7.03 10.46
C VAL A 207 0.83 -7.07 8.99
#